data_AF-A0A9E5K739-F1
#
_entry.id   AF-A0A9E5K739-F1
#
_cell.length_a   1.000
_cell.length_b   1.000
_cell.length_c   1.000
_cell.angle_alpha   90.00
_cell.angle_beta   90.00
_cell.angle_gamma   90.00
#
_symmetry.space_group_name_H-M   'P 1'
#
loop_
_entity.id
_entity.type
_entity.pdbx_description
1 polymer ?
#
loop_
_entity_poly.entity_id
_entity_poly.type
_entity_poly.pdbx_seq_one_letter_code
_entity_poly.pdbx_strand_id
1 'polypeptide(L)'
;MDHRFPKWLRTLVRKLDFLGLPNLGILVCGLGVMAYFAQISGFSAVDKFLFDPVAIREGGEWWRLFAFPMSDPSSTPTNPIFFLFFILFTYFIFQSIESQWGAGPLTVFVLMSYLSTAAGSLILEFPTNLWHYILLNVSLVFGTLFPNFEILLFFILPVKAKWLTLFSGALLLMQFVLGPATYKLFLLFALFPYFL
;
A
#
# COMPACT_ATOMS: atom_id res chain seq x y z
N MET A 1 -10.51 -14.16 -9.32
CA MET A 1 -11.25 -13.35 -8.32
C MET A 1 -12.34 -14.15 -7.64
N ASP A 2 -12.46 -13.98 -6.33
CA ASP A 2 -13.42 -14.67 -5.47
C ASP A 2 -14.88 -14.34 -5.81
N HIS A 3 -15.81 -15.26 -5.53
CA HIS A 3 -17.25 -15.07 -5.69
C HIS A 3 -17.86 -14.07 -4.69
N ARG A 4 -17.10 -13.72 -3.63
CA ARG A 4 -17.45 -12.72 -2.63
C ARG A 4 -17.58 -11.29 -3.18
N PHE A 5 -16.95 -10.96 -4.31
CA PHE A 5 -16.99 -9.61 -4.88
C PHE A 5 -18.29 -9.31 -5.67
N PRO A 6 -18.77 -8.06 -5.72
CA PRO A 6 -19.90 -7.67 -6.56
C PRO A 6 -19.70 -7.98 -8.05
N LYS A 7 -20.78 -8.30 -8.77
CA LYS A 7 -20.72 -8.63 -10.22
C LYS A 7 -20.08 -7.51 -11.06
N TRP A 8 -20.37 -6.25 -10.74
CA TRP A 8 -19.85 -5.09 -11.47
C TRP A 8 -18.32 -4.98 -11.31
N LEU A 9 -17.80 -5.19 -10.10
CA LEU A 9 -16.37 -5.12 -9.80
C LEU A 9 -15.62 -6.23 -10.51
N ARG A 10 -16.15 -7.46 -10.48
CA ARG A 10 -15.56 -8.58 -11.24
C ARG A 10 -15.53 -8.31 -12.75
N THR A 11 -16.55 -7.63 -13.27
CA THR A 11 -16.61 -7.27 -14.69
C THR A 11 -15.59 -6.19 -15.02
N LEU A 12 -15.44 -5.17 -14.16
CA LEU A 12 -14.43 -4.13 -14.28
C LEU A 12 -13.02 -4.72 -14.27
N VAL A 13 -12.73 -5.56 -13.28
CA VAL A 13 -11.43 -6.22 -13.15
C VAL A 13 -11.16 -7.11 -14.35
N ARG A 14 -12.14 -7.88 -14.82
CA ARG A 14 -11.98 -8.70 -16.04
C ARG A 14 -11.68 -7.85 -17.28
N LYS A 15 -12.25 -6.65 -17.38
CA LYS A 15 -11.97 -5.71 -18.47
C LYS A 15 -10.58 -5.07 -18.35
N LEU A 16 -10.09 -4.89 -17.13
CA LEU A 16 -8.78 -4.30 -16.83
C LEU A 16 -7.67 -5.34 -16.61
N ASP A 17 -7.98 -6.63 -16.79
CA ASP A 17 -7.06 -7.76 -16.55
C ASP A 17 -5.81 -7.69 -17.44
N PHE A 18 -5.91 -7.02 -18.60
CA PHE A 18 -4.78 -6.74 -19.49
C PHE A 18 -3.69 -5.86 -18.86
N LEU A 19 -4.01 -5.11 -17.80
CA LEU A 19 -3.05 -4.34 -17.00
C LEU A 19 -2.30 -5.21 -15.99
N GLY A 20 -2.65 -6.51 -15.89
CA GLY A 20 -2.06 -7.42 -14.93
C GLY A 20 -0.56 -7.57 -15.11
N LEU A 21 0.19 -7.17 -14.09
CA LEU A 21 1.63 -7.36 -14.01
C LEU A 21 1.89 -8.65 -13.23
N PRO A 22 2.43 -9.70 -13.88
CA PRO A 22 2.80 -10.92 -13.17
C PRO A 22 3.98 -10.66 -12.23
N ASN A 23 3.94 -11.28 -11.05
CA ASN A 23 4.94 -11.11 -9.98
C ASN A 23 5.05 -9.67 -9.49
N LEU A 24 3.90 -9.02 -9.24
CA LEU A 24 3.86 -7.64 -8.78
C LEU A 24 4.67 -7.42 -7.49
N GLY A 25 4.69 -8.44 -6.63
CA GLY A 25 5.50 -8.43 -5.40
C GLY A 25 6.99 -8.20 -5.65
N ILE A 26 7.57 -8.78 -6.72
CA ILE A 26 9.00 -8.58 -7.04
C ILE A 26 9.25 -7.13 -7.45
N LEU A 27 8.39 -6.57 -8.29
CA LEU A 27 8.51 -5.19 -8.76
C LEU A 27 8.45 -4.23 -7.57
N VAL A 28 7.44 -4.42 -6.71
CA VAL A 28 7.27 -3.65 -5.47
C VAL A 28 8.51 -3.74 -4.58
N CYS A 29 9.01 -4.95 -4.33
CA CYS A 29 10.16 -5.15 -3.46
C CYS A 29 11.46 -4.59 -4.07
N GLY A 30 11.66 -4.75 -5.38
CA GLY A 30 12.82 -4.18 -6.08
C GLY A 30 12.86 -2.65 -5.98
N LEU A 31 11.71 -2.00 -6.11
CA LEU A 31 11.60 -0.54 -5.93
C LEU A 31 11.87 -0.14 -4.47
N GLY A 32 11.33 -0.87 -3.50
CA GLY A 32 11.63 -0.64 -2.09
C GLY A 32 13.12 -0.78 -1.75
N VAL A 33 13.81 -1.76 -2.35
CA VAL A 33 15.27 -1.93 -2.21
C VAL A 33 16.02 -0.74 -2.81
N MET A 34 15.65 -0.29 -4.01
CA MET A 34 16.27 0.90 -4.61
C MET A 34 16.05 2.15 -3.76
N ALA A 35 14.85 2.33 -3.20
CA ALA A 35 14.53 3.45 -2.30
C ALA A 35 15.38 3.41 -1.02
N TYR A 36 15.54 2.23 -0.41
CA TYR A 36 16.39 2.04 0.76
C TYR A 36 17.86 2.38 0.47
N PHE A 37 18.42 1.91 -0.64
CA PHE A 37 19.80 2.24 -1.03
C PHE A 37 19.98 3.73 -1.31
N ALA A 38 19.02 4.36 -2.00
CA ALA A 38 19.04 5.79 -2.24
C ALA A 38 19.04 6.60 -0.93
N GLN A 39 18.22 6.19 0.05
CA GLN A 39 18.18 6.80 1.39
C GLN A 39 19.53 6.69 2.11
N ILE A 40 20.09 5.49 2.25
CA ILE A 40 21.35 5.30 3.01
C ILE A 40 22.56 5.95 2.31
N SER A 41 22.50 6.13 0.99
CA SER A 41 23.54 6.86 0.24
C SER A 41 23.49 8.37 0.41
N GLY A 42 22.46 8.91 1.07
CA GLY A 42 22.26 10.35 1.22
C GLY A 42 21.85 11.05 -0.08
N PHE A 43 21.23 10.33 -1.02
CA PHE A 43 20.82 10.88 -2.30
C PHE A 43 19.67 11.88 -2.10
N SER A 44 19.98 13.17 -2.05
CA SER A 44 19.00 14.24 -1.75
C SER A 44 17.88 14.40 -2.79
N ALA A 45 18.04 13.83 -3.98
CA ALA A 45 16.98 13.88 -4.99
C ALA A 45 15.80 12.93 -4.67
N VAL A 46 15.93 12.01 -3.69
CA VAL A 46 14.82 11.17 -3.22
C VAL A 46 13.63 12.02 -2.78
N ASP A 47 13.88 13.14 -2.12
CA ASP A 47 12.83 14.03 -1.60
C ASP A 47 11.99 14.68 -2.72
N LYS A 48 12.55 14.78 -3.94
CA LYS A 48 11.84 15.28 -5.13
C LYS A 48 10.89 14.26 -5.75
N PHE A 49 11.04 12.98 -5.38
CA PHE A 49 10.19 11.89 -5.81
C PHE A 49 9.10 11.55 -4.79
N LEU A 50 9.20 12.07 -3.56
CA LEU A 50 8.15 11.90 -2.56
C LEU A 50 6.86 12.58 -3.02
N PHE A 51 5.74 11.97 -2.69
CA PHE A 51 4.46 12.52 -3.04
C PHE A 51 4.15 13.74 -2.18
N ASP A 52 3.90 14.88 -2.82
CA ASP A 52 3.53 16.14 -2.16
C ASP A 52 2.38 16.81 -2.93
N PRO A 53 1.16 16.87 -2.37
CA PRO A 53 0.01 17.42 -3.06
C PRO A 53 0.10 18.94 -3.29
N VAL A 54 0.80 19.67 -2.42
CA VAL A 54 0.96 21.12 -2.53
C VAL A 54 1.95 21.44 -3.65
N ALA A 55 3.09 20.74 -3.68
CA ALA A 55 4.09 20.90 -4.74
C ALA A 55 3.54 20.52 -6.14
N ILE A 56 2.65 19.53 -6.21
CA ILE A 56 1.97 19.16 -7.47
C ILE A 56 1.05 20.29 -7.94
N ARG A 57 0.20 20.82 -7.05
CA ARG A 57 -0.85 21.78 -7.39
C ARG A 57 -0.27 23.18 -7.68
N GLU A 58 0.65 23.64 -6.85
CA GLU A 58 1.20 25.00 -6.92
C GLU A 58 2.51 25.05 -7.71
N GLY A 59 3.37 24.04 -7.56
CA GLY A 59 4.68 23.97 -8.21
C GLY A 59 4.67 23.32 -9.60
N GLY A 60 3.56 22.69 -10.00
CA GLY A 60 3.45 21.99 -11.29
C GLY A 60 4.29 20.71 -11.36
N GLU A 61 4.66 20.14 -10.22
CA GLU A 61 5.54 18.96 -10.12
C GLU A 61 4.79 17.64 -10.37
N TRP A 62 4.07 17.54 -11.50
CA TRP A 62 3.23 16.40 -11.87
C TRP A 62 4.00 15.07 -11.96
N TRP A 63 5.32 15.12 -12.14
CA TRP A 63 6.16 13.93 -12.10
C TRP A 63 6.07 13.19 -10.76
N ARG A 64 5.68 13.83 -9.65
CA ARG A 64 5.46 13.18 -8.34
C ARG A 64 4.29 12.18 -8.35
N LEU A 65 3.34 12.29 -9.28
CA LEU A 65 2.29 11.28 -9.50
C LEU A 65 2.80 10.05 -10.27
N PHE A 66 3.89 10.22 -11.01
CA PHE A 66 4.50 9.15 -11.79
C PHE A 66 5.82 8.67 -11.16
N ALA A 67 6.26 9.32 -10.08
CA ALA A 67 7.36 8.91 -9.23
C ALA A 67 6.97 7.59 -8.56
N PHE A 68 7.22 6.53 -9.32
CA PHE A 68 6.82 5.17 -9.05
C PHE A 68 7.48 4.67 -7.76
N PRO A 69 6.78 3.85 -6.96
CA PRO A 69 6.70 3.96 -5.52
C PRO A 69 8.07 4.05 -4.87
N MET A 70 8.40 5.25 -4.45
CA MET A 70 9.49 5.48 -3.52
C MET A 70 8.87 5.48 -2.13
N SER A 71 9.15 4.44 -1.35
CA SER A 71 8.73 4.42 0.04
C SER A 71 9.37 5.59 0.76
N ASP A 72 8.57 6.38 1.48
CA ASP A 72 9.07 7.49 2.26
C ASP A 72 10.18 7.00 3.21
N PRO A 73 11.33 7.68 3.25
CA PRO A 73 12.38 7.49 4.23
C PRO A 73 11.88 7.21 5.65
N SER A 74 10.86 7.93 6.10
CA SER A 74 10.28 7.82 7.45
C SER A 74 9.53 6.52 7.70
N SER A 75 9.04 5.87 6.64
CA SER A 75 8.26 4.62 6.70
C SER A 75 9.10 3.37 6.47
N THR A 76 10.34 3.54 6.02
CA THR A 76 11.24 2.44 5.68
C THR A 76 12.19 2.17 6.85
N PRO A 77 12.27 0.94 7.39
CA PRO A 77 13.19 0.64 8.47
C PRO A 77 14.64 0.93 8.06
N THR A 78 15.36 1.75 8.82
CA THR A 78 16.78 2.08 8.54
C THR A 78 17.73 0.94 8.94
N ASN A 79 17.31 0.06 9.84
CA ASN A 79 18.12 -1.10 10.24
C ASN A 79 18.09 -2.17 9.14
N PRO A 80 19.23 -2.63 8.59
CA PRO A 80 19.27 -3.56 7.47
C PRO A 80 18.57 -4.90 7.72
N ILE A 81 18.63 -5.42 8.96
CA ILE A 81 18.01 -6.70 9.32
C ILE A 81 16.49 -6.56 9.35
N PHE A 82 15.98 -5.48 9.93
CA PHE A 82 14.55 -5.18 9.93
C PHE A 82 14.03 -4.85 8.55
N PHE A 83 14.81 -4.14 7.73
CA PHE A 83 14.46 -3.88 6.33
C PHE A 83 14.36 -5.17 5.53
N LEU A 84 15.30 -6.10 5.71
CA LEU A 84 15.26 -7.42 5.07
C LEU A 84 14.00 -8.20 5.48
N PHE A 85 13.65 -8.20 6.77
CA PHE A 85 12.41 -8.81 7.23
C PHE A 85 11.18 -8.16 6.59
N PHE A 86 11.13 -6.82 6.59
CA PHE A 86 10.03 -6.05 6.00
C PHE A 86 9.84 -6.33 4.51
N ILE A 87 10.92 -6.37 3.73
CA ILE A 87 10.84 -6.59 2.28
C ILE A 87 10.45 -8.03 1.95
N LEU A 88 10.96 -9.02 2.68
CA LEU A 88 10.57 -10.43 2.53
C LEU A 88 9.11 -10.65 2.92
N PHE A 89 8.66 -10.03 3.99
CA PHE A 89 7.28 -10.08 4.43
C PHE A 89 6.33 -9.44 3.41
N THR A 90 6.72 -8.28 2.86
CA THR A 90 5.98 -7.60 1.80
C THR A 90 5.87 -8.50 0.56
N TYR A 91 6.99 -9.07 0.10
CA TYR A 91 7.00 -10.01 -1.02
C TYR A 91 6.04 -11.19 -0.78
N PHE A 92 6.13 -11.78 0.41
CA PHE A 92 5.30 -12.92 0.80
C PHE A 92 3.80 -12.59 0.77
N ILE A 93 3.40 -11.42 1.28
CA ILE A 93 2.00 -10.98 1.25
C ILE A 93 1.51 -10.85 -0.20
N PHE A 94 2.26 -10.14 -1.05
CA PHE A 94 1.89 -9.93 -2.45
C PHE A 94 1.77 -11.26 -3.18
N GLN A 95 2.75 -12.16 -3.02
CA GLN A 95 2.73 -13.48 -3.65
C GLN A 95 1.54 -14.33 -3.19
N SER A 96 1.21 -14.27 -1.90
CA SER A 96 0.07 -15.00 -1.34
C SER A 96 -1.25 -14.54 -1.94
N ILE A 97 -1.46 -13.22 -2.04
CA ILE A 97 -2.68 -12.66 -2.64
C ILE A 97 -2.70 -12.94 -4.15
N GLU A 98 -1.58 -12.76 -4.85
CA GLU A 98 -1.48 -13.03 -6.29
C GLU A 98 -1.81 -14.48 -6.61
N SER A 99 -1.37 -15.44 -5.77
CA SER A 99 -1.67 -16.86 -5.94
C SER A 99 -3.17 -17.17 -5.80
N GLN A 100 -3.91 -16.39 -5.00
CA GLN A 100 -5.33 -16.62 -4.75
C GLN A 100 -6.22 -15.84 -5.73
N TRP A 101 -5.84 -14.61 -6.09
CA TRP A 101 -6.65 -13.73 -6.91
C TRP A 101 -6.28 -13.77 -8.39
N GLY A 102 -5.00 -13.99 -8.71
CA GLY A 102 -4.38 -13.78 -10.01
C GLY A 102 -3.67 -12.41 -10.13
N ALA A 103 -2.77 -12.30 -11.11
CA ALA A 103 -1.96 -11.10 -11.34
C ALA A 103 -2.79 -9.84 -11.70
N GLY A 104 -3.76 -9.97 -12.62
CA GLY A 104 -4.60 -8.84 -13.03
C GLY A 104 -5.46 -8.26 -11.91
N PRO A 105 -6.24 -9.07 -11.18
CA PRO A 105 -6.99 -8.63 -10.01
C PRO A 105 -6.15 -7.91 -8.95
N LEU A 106 -4.98 -8.46 -8.60
CA LEU A 106 -4.08 -7.81 -7.64
C LEU A 106 -3.57 -6.48 -8.18
N THR A 107 -3.17 -6.42 -9.46
CA THR A 107 -2.68 -5.19 -10.08
C THR A 107 -3.76 -4.11 -10.10
N VAL A 108 -4.98 -4.45 -10.49
CA VAL A 108 -6.12 -3.52 -10.49
C VAL A 108 -6.41 -3.03 -9.07
N PHE A 109 -6.38 -3.90 -8.07
CA PHE A 109 -6.56 -3.50 -6.67
C PHE A 109 -5.49 -2.51 -6.18
N VAL A 110 -4.22 -2.76 -6.50
CA VAL A 110 -3.11 -1.87 -6.16
C VAL A 110 -3.22 -0.53 -6.87
N LEU A 111 -3.58 -0.53 -8.17
CA LEU A 111 -3.82 0.69 -8.94
C LEU A 111 -5.00 1.49 -8.38
N MET A 112 -6.11 0.83 -8.03
CA MET A 112 -7.24 1.50 -7.39
C MET A 112 -6.85 2.10 -6.04
N SER A 113 -6.02 1.40 -5.26
CA SER A 113 -5.48 1.91 -3.99
C SER A 113 -4.61 3.13 -4.18
N TYR A 114 -3.74 3.10 -5.19
CA TYR A 114 -2.91 4.25 -5.55
C TYR A 114 -3.77 5.44 -5.96
N LEU A 115 -4.68 5.26 -6.92
CA LEU A 115 -5.51 6.33 -7.48
C LEU A 115 -6.45 6.94 -6.43
N SER A 116 -7.08 6.11 -5.61
CA SER A 116 -7.99 6.59 -4.57
C SER A 116 -7.26 7.40 -3.49
N THR A 117 -6.10 6.94 -3.06
CA THR A 117 -5.27 7.66 -2.07
C THR A 117 -4.72 8.96 -2.65
N ALA A 118 -4.21 8.93 -3.88
CA ALA A 118 -3.68 10.10 -4.57
C ALA A 118 -4.78 11.15 -4.81
N ALA A 119 -5.97 10.72 -5.25
CA ALA A 119 -7.11 11.61 -5.42
C ALA A 119 -7.54 12.25 -4.09
N GLY A 120 -7.67 11.45 -3.02
CA GLY A 120 -8.02 11.97 -1.70
C GLY A 120 -7.00 12.98 -1.17
N SER A 121 -5.72 12.69 -1.35
CA SER A 121 -4.64 13.59 -0.95
C SER A 121 -4.61 14.88 -1.76
N LEU A 122 -4.77 14.81 -3.09
CA LEU A 122 -4.82 15.98 -3.96
C LEU A 122 -6.03 16.86 -3.68
N ILE A 123 -7.22 16.28 -3.51
CA ILE A 123 -8.47 17.04 -3.29
C ILE A 123 -8.41 17.79 -1.95
N LEU A 124 -7.89 17.13 -0.91
CA LEU A 124 -7.87 17.65 0.46
C LEU A 124 -6.55 18.37 0.81
N GLU A 125 -5.61 18.46 -0.14
CA GLU A 125 -4.25 19.01 0.06
C GLU A 125 -3.55 18.39 1.29
N PHE A 126 -3.79 17.09 1.52
CA PHE A 126 -3.30 16.40 2.71
C PHE A 126 -2.00 15.65 2.40
N PRO A 127 -0.83 16.09 2.88
CA PRO A 127 0.44 15.44 2.59
C PRO A 127 0.45 14.02 3.17
N THR A 128 0.80 13.05 2.33
CA THR A 128 0.69 11.64 2.71
C THR A 128 1.68 10.78 1.96
N ASN A 129 2.03 9.66 2.56
CA ASN A 129 2.80 8.62 1.91
C ASN A 129 1.82 7.65 1.21
N LEU A 130 1.68 7.80 -0.11
CA LEU A 130 0.80 6.92 -0.90
C LEU A 130 1.11 5.43 -0.70
N TRP A 131 2.40 5.11 -0.63
CA TRP A 131 2.88 3.73 -0.50
C TRP A 131 2.46 3.10 0.82
N HIS A 132 2.48 3.86 1.92
CA HIS A 132 2.02 3.41 3.22
C HIS A 132 0.56 2.93 3.15
N TYR A 133 -0.33 3.70 2.54
CA TYR A 133 -1.76 3.34 2.45
C TYR A 133 -2.01 2.19 1.48
N ILE A 134 -1.22 2.04 0.42
CA ILE A 134 -1.29 0.87 -0.47
C ILE A 134 -0.89 -0.40 0.28
N LEU A 135 0.25 -0.39 0.98
CA LEU A 135 0.69 -1.53 1.80
C LEU A 135 -0.31 -1.85 2.90
N LEU A 136 -0.92 -0.83 3.49
CA LEU A 136 -1.96 -1.00 4.50
C LEU A 136 -3.20 -1.69 3.92
N ASN A 137 -3.72 -1.24 2.77
CA ASN A 137 -4.83 -1.91 2.07
C ASN A 137 -4.50 -3.38 1.76
N VAL A 138 -3.31 -3.63 1.20
CA VAL A 138 -2.84 -4.99 0.87
C VAL A 138 -2.71 -5.86 2.13
N SER A 139 -2.24 -5.31 3.24
CA SER A 139 -2.10 -6.02 4.52
C SER A 139 -3.46 -6.35 5.16
N LEU A 140 -4.43 -5.44 5.04
CA LEU A 140 -5.82 -5.69 5.49
C LEU A 140 -6.45 -6.81 4.64
N VAL A 141 -6.28 -6.79 3.32
CA VAL A 141 -6.69 -7.89 2.43
C VAL A 141 -6.02 -9.20 2.84
N PHE A 142 -4.72 -9.19 3.08
CA PHE A 142 -4.01 -10.41 3.46
C PHE A 142 -4.61 -11.10 4.69
N GLY A 143 -4.80 -10.37 5.80
CA GLY A 143 -5.33 -11.01 7.01
C GLY A 143 -6.83 -11.32 6.98
N THR A 144 -7.59 -10.76 6.02
CA THR A 144 -8.98 -11.21 5.75
C THR A 144 -9.03 -12.46 4.88
N LEU A 145 -8.11 -12.62 3.93
CA LEU A 145 -8.03 -13.79 3.06
C LEU A 145 -7.38 -15.00 3.75
N PHE A 146 -6.38 -14.75 4.60
CA PHE A 146 -5.57 -15.77 5.26
C PHE A 146 -5.63 -15.64 6.80
N PRO A 147 -6.82 -15.63 7.43
CA PRO A 147 -6.96 -15.28 8.85
C PRO A 147 -6.28 -16.25 9.81
N ASN A 148 -6.07 -17.49 9.38
CA ASN A 148 -5.42 -18.55 10.17
C ASN A 148 -3.91 -18.67 9.89
N PHE A 149 -3.37 -17.91 8.93
CA PHE A 149 -1.95 -17.92 8.64
C PHE A 149 -1.15 -17.34 9.81
N GLU A 150 -0.08 -18.03 10.22
CA GLU A 150 0.76 -17.64 11.36
C GLU A 150 2.03 -16.96 10.86
N ILE A 151 2.23 -15.72 11.32
CA ILE A 151 3.42 -14.92 11.04
C ILE A 151 4.26 -14.91 12.30
N LEU A 152 5.54 -15.26 12.17
CA LEU A 152 6.49 -15.19 13.27
C LEU A 152 6.95 -13.74 13.47
N LEU A 153 6.29 -13.04 14.39
CA LEU A 153 6.68 -11.70 14.81
C LEU A 153 8.04 -11.77 15.51
N PHE A 154 9.00 -10.98 15.03
CA PHE A 154 10.40 -10.97 15.50
C PHE A 154 11.07 -12.36 15.51
N PHE A 155 10.62 -13.29 14.65
CA PHE A 155 11.09 -14.69 14.63
C PHE A 155 10.81 -15.49 15.90
N ILE A 156 10.04 -14.96 16.85
CA ILE A 156 9.82 -15.58 18.17
C ILE A 156 8.33 -15.86 18.40
N LEU A 157 7.45 -14.90 18.11
CA LEU A 157 6.04 -14.97 18.50
C LEU A 157 5.15 -15.29 17.28
N PRO A 158 4.54 -16.48 17.20
CA PRO A 158 3.57 -16.77 16.15
C PRO A 158 2.28 -15.98 16.39
N VAL A 159 1.95 -15.08 15.47
CA VAL A 159 0.75 -14.26 15.49
C VAL A 159 -0.08 -14.55 14.25
N LYS A 160 -1.36 -14.86 14.44
CA LYS A 160 -2.28 -15.08 13.31
C LYS A 160 -2.54 -13.77 12.57
N ALA A 161 -2.57 -13.82 11.24
CA ALA A 161 -2.73 -12.64 10.39
C ALA A 161 -4.02 -11.84 10.70
N LYS A 162 -5.11 -12.52 11.12
CA LYS A 162 -6.33 -11.84 11.55
C LYS A 162 -6.13 -10.84 12.68
N TRP A 163 -5.19 -11.11 13.59
CA TRP A 163 -4.90 -10.23 14.72
C TRP A 163 -4.17 -8.97 14.27
N LEU A 164 -3.28 -9.09 13.27
CA LEU A 164 -2.62 -7.93 12.67
C LEU A 164 -3.65 -7.03 11.97
N THR A 165 -4.54 -7.62 11.16
CA THR A 165 -5.61 -6.86 10.50
C THR A 165 -6.56 -6.22 11.50
N LEU A 166 -6.93 -6.92 12.58
CA LEU A 166 -7.76 -6.35 13.63
C LEU A 166 -7.07 -5.19 14.34
N PHE A 167 -5.78 -5.33 14.65
CA PHE A 167 -4.98 -4.28 15.28
C PHE A 167 -4.84 -3.06 14.37
N SER A 168 -4.46 -3.25 13.10
CA SER A 168 -4.39 -2.16 12.10
C SER A 168 -5.76 -1.50 11.92
N GLY A 169 -6.84 -2.28 11.83
CA GLY A 169 -8.20 -1.76 11.76
C GLY A 169 -8.60 -0.94 12.99
N ALA A 170 -8.25 -1.39 14.20
CA ALA A 170 -8.50 -0.65 15.43
C ALA A 170 -7.73 0.67 15.49
N LEU A 171 -6.47 0.68 15.05
CA LEU A 171 -5.67 1.91 14.94
C LEU A 171 -6.29 2.90 13.94
N LEU A 172 -6.73 2.42 12.77
CA LEU A 172 -7.41 3.26 11.78
C LEU A 172 -8.73 3.81 12.31
N LEU A 173 -9.51 3.02 13.04
CA LEU A 173 -10.75 3.47 13.69
C LEU A 173 -10.46 4.53 14.75
N MET A 174 -9.44 4.33 15.57
CA MET A 174 -9.01 5.33 16.56
C MET A 174 -8.61 6.65 15.87
N GLN A 175 -7.79 6.55 14.82
CA GLN A 175 -7.38 7.66 13.97
C GLN A 175 -8.58 8.38 13.32
N PHE A 176 -9.59 7.64 12.88
CA PHE A 176 -10.81 8.18 12.31
C PHE A 176 -11.69 8.87 13.37
N VAL A 177 -11.77 8.35 14.59
CA VAL A 177 -12.58 8.94 15.67
C VAL A 177 -11.92 10.23 16.19
N LEU A 178 -10.62 10.17 16.48
CA LEU A 178 -9.87 11.25 17.11
C LEU A 178 -9.33 12.30 16.12
N GLY A 179 -9.22 11.94 14.84
CA GLY A 179 -8.62 12.81 13.83
C GLY A 179 -9.47 14.04 13.46
N PRO A 180 -8.86 15.06 12.84
CA PRO A 180 -9.60 16.21 12.29
C PRO A 180 -10.46 15.79 11.10
N ALA A 181 -11.50 16.58 10.78
CA ALA A 181 -12.44 16.26 9.70
C ALA A 181 -11.77 15.96 8.35
N THR A 182 -10.72 16.73 7.99
CA THR A 182 -9.93 16.52 6.77
C THR A 182 -9.28 15.14 6.74
N TYR A 183 -8.70 14.70 7.87
CA TYR A 183 -8.06 13.39 7.95
C TYR A 183 -9.07 12.24 7.88
N LYS A 184 -10.27 12.41 8.47
CA LYS A 184 -11.36 11.45 8.35
C LYS A 184 -11.78 11.25 6.91
N LEU A 185 -12.00 12.35 6.18
CA LEU A 185 -12.34 12.31 4.76
C LEU A 185 -11.22 11.64 3.96
N PHE A 186 -9.97 11.99 4.22
CA PHE A 186 -8.81 11.38 3.58
C PHE A 186 -8.76 9.86 3.81
N LEU A 187 -8.99 9.39 5.04
CA LEU A 187 -9.03 7.95 5.35
C LEU A 187 -10.13 7.21 4.58
N LEU A 188 -11.29 7.83 4.35
CA LEU A 188 -12.34 7.22 3.52
C LEU A 188 -11.87 7.04 2.07
N PHE A 189 -11.18 8.02 1.50
CA PHE A 189 -10.56 7.89 0.17
C PHE A 189 -9.48 6.81 0.17
N ALA A 190 -8.56 6.82 1.15
CA ALA A 190 -7.44 5.91 1.19
C ALA A 190 -7.86 4.43 1.38
N LEU A 191 -8.93 4.17 2.13
CA LEU A 191 -9.43 2.82 2.44
C LEU A 191 -10.55 2.35 1.53
N PHE A 192 -11.08 3.22 0.66
CA PHE A 192 -12.13 2.88 -0.30
C PHE A 192 -11.88 1.57 -1.06
N PRO A 193 -10.67 1.29 -1.61
CA PRO A 193 -10.42 0.04 -2.34
C PRO A 193 -10.59 -1.22 -1.49
N TYR A 194 -10.22 -1.21 -0.21
CA TYR A 194 -10.38 -2.35 0.68
C TYR A 194 -11.85 -2.68 0.97
N PHE A 195 -12.73 -1.68 0.95
CA PHE A 195 -14.17 -1.85 1.22
C PHE A 195 -15.01 -2.22 -0.01
N LEU A 196 -14.39 -2.35 -1.20
CA LEU A 196 -15.03 -2.78 -2.45
C LEU A 196 -15.10 -4.30 -2.60
#